data_AF-A0A1U7HTC4-F1
#
_entry.id   AF-A0A1U7HTC4-F1
#
_cell.length_a   1.000
_cell.length_b   1.000
_cell.length_c   1.000
_cell.angle_alpha   90.00
_cell.angle_beta   90.00
_cell.angle_gamma   90.00
#
_symmetry.space_group_name_H-M   'P 1'
#
loop_
_entity.id
_entity.type
_entity.pdbx_description
1 polymer ?
#
loop_
_entity_poly.entity_id
_entity_poly.type
_entity_poly.pdbx_seq_one_letter_code
_entity_poly.pdbx_strand_id
1 'polypeptide(L)'
;MLKQLTEQLLQVLNSIRVVPWQQIEQLFENFREMLVPIEEKWLDPQEMRSFVSRQLDEWYRQIEQEARRTSMDLVPLQRTIADWEQNIHQLESSYFEQYCRWQIFKEREIVALYEDPILDEVRDRFSSEELYQFIRGLMLRVYDLPRWKDLTKPTVVLISGTSGSGKSTLSTHLAQSCGMQKVFSTDETGRANTKAILDFLFGHQEAAKAFPALYQSSFEGSMESYYYQAIVTAIGVEGLAKRLHKQNTSALIEGVGLMPGILSEEVFERLNIDWLILQVDRQQHCQHFARRAQTATLRNAKRYREHFEMIRQIQEQLVEMGLKHELTIVENSSSIQQTVRMATERIKSPLTTQFVGVRNPIREEMSALLAMQRQHLPIAIRFDVKRAALNLGVLESQVVELLHRFGFEEVPNRRHQWMRRAIPANLG
;
A
#
# COMPACT_ATOMS: atom_id res chain seq x y z
N MET A 1 16.03 19.15 7.48
CA MET A 1 16.85 18.16 8.21
C MET A 1 17.19 18.67 9.61
N LEU A 2 17.97 19.76 9.76
CA LEU A 2 18.28 20.34 11.07
C LEU A 2 17.01 20.65 11.88
N LYS A 3 16.07 21.40 11.31
CA LYS A 3 14.78 21.78 11.94
C LYS A 3 13.96 20.58 12.46
N GLN A 4 14.00 19.47 11.72
CA GLN A 4 13.27 18.25 12.05
C GLN A 4 13.96 17.46 13.16
N LEU A 5 15.31 17.49 13.17
CA LEU A 5 16.12 17.02 14.28
C LEU A 5 15.89 17.87 15.52
N THR A 6 15.76 19.20 15.37
CA THR A 6 15.46 20.15 16.46
C THR A 6 14.08 19.88 17.05
N GLU A 7 13.06 19.65 16.23
CA GLU A 7 11.69 19.33 16.68
C GLU A 7 11.61 17.97 17.41
N GLN A 8 12.36 16.97 16.96
CA GLN A 8 12.45 15.66 17.63
C GLN A 8 13.23 15.75 18.96
N LEU A 9 14.33 16.50 18.99
CA LEU A 9 15.05 16.81 20.22
C LEU A 9 14.18 17.60 21.20
N LEU A 10 13.40 18.58 20.72
CA LEU A 10 12.45 19.35 21.52
C LEU A 10 11.34 18.48 22.13
N GLN A 11 10.86 17.48 21.39
CA GLN A 11 9.89 16.51 21.92
C GLN A 11 10.47 15.63 23.03
N VAL A 12 11.72 15.19 22.87
CA VAL A 12 12.44 14.40 23.89
C VAL A 12 12.72 15.26 25.12
N LEU A 13 13.16 16.51 24.93
CA LEU A 13 13.46 17.45 26.02
C LEU A 13 12.20 17.86 26.79
N ASN A 14 11.06 18.06 26.11
CA ASN A 14 9.77 18.35 26.74
C ASN A 14 9.23 17.19 27.61
N SER A 15 9.72 15.97 27.40
CA SER A 15 9.35 14.81 28.21
C SER A 15 10.15 14.70 29.52
N ILE A 16 11.23 15.49 29.65
CA ILE A 16 12.09 15.53 30.84
C ILE A 16 11.58 16.65 31.77
N ARG A 17 10.84 16.25 32.80
CA ARG A 17 10.03 17.14 33.65
C ARG A 17 10.78 18.04 34.65
N VAL A 18 12.10 18.24 34.53
CA VAL A 18 12.90 18.82 35.63
C VAL A 18 13.98 19.81 35.20
N VAL A 19 13.80 20.50 34.06
CA VAL A 19 14.64 21.68 33.77
C VAL A 19 13.73 22.89 33.53
N PRO A 20 13.87 23.99 34.29
CA PRO A 20 13.11 25.20 34.04
C PRO A 20 13.33 25.65 32.59
N TRP A 21 12.26 25.73 31.80
CA TRP A 21 12.27 26.09 30.37
C TRP A 21 13.09 27.36 30.08
N GLN A 22 13.09 28.32 31.02
CA GLN A 22 13.89 29.55 30.96
C GLN A 22 15.41 29.30 30.87
N GLN A 23 15.95 28.24 31.49
CA GLN A 23 17.39 27.93 31.43
C GLN A 23 17.79 27.33 30.07
N ILE A 24 16.90 26.54 29.45
CA ILE A 24 17.13 25.95 28.13
C ILE A 24 16.99 27.03 27.03
N GLU A 25 16.03 27.93 27.15
CA GLU A 25 15.89 29.08 26.23
C GLU A 25 17.12 30.00 26.32
N GLN A 26 17.63 30.27 27.53
CA GLN A 26 18.84 31.08 27.72
C GLN A 26 20.08 30.41 27.10
N LEU A 27 20.21 29.09 27.23
CA LEU A 27 21.29 28.32 26.59
C LEU A 27 21.23 28.38 25.06
N PHE A 28 20.02 28.28 24.50
CA PHE A 28 19.82 28.38 23.06
C PHE A 28 20.06 29.79 22.54
N GLU A 29 19.66 30.83 23.26
CA GLU A 29 19.95 32.21 22.84
C GLU A 29 21.41 32.59 23.01
N ASN A 30 22.09 32.13 24.07
CA ASN A 30 23.55 32.31 24.20
C ASN A 30 24.31 31.61 23.05
N PHE A 31 23.87 30.42 22.64
CA PHE A 31 24.43 29.71 21.48
C PHE A 31 24.15 30.45 20.17
N ARG A 32 22.96 31.06 20.03
CA ARG A 32 22.59 31.89 18.87
C ARG A 32 23.43 33.16 18.80
N GLU A 33 23.57 33.88 19.91
CA GLU A 33 24.42 35.08 20.01
C GLU A 33 25.90 34.75 19.74
N MET A 34 26.38 33.55 20.09
CA MET A 34 27.72 33.07 19.73
C MET A 34 27.91 32.88 18.21
N LEU A 35 26.84 32.61 17.46
CA LEU A 35 26.90 32.42 16.00
C LEU A 35 26.83 33.74 15.22
N VAL A 36 26.26 34.80 15.80
CA VAL A 36 26.11 36.12 15.15
C VAL A 36 27.47 36.77 14.77
N PRO A 37 28.53 36.73 15.58
CA PRO A 37 29.85 37.25 15.20
C PRO A 37 30.53 36.47 14.07
N ILE A 38 30.15 35.21 13.84
CA ILE A 38 30.74 34.34 12.80
C ILE A 38 30.23 34.73 11.42
N GLU A 39 29.00 35.26 11.32
CA GLU A 39 28.44 35.75 10.07
C GLU A 39 28.99 37.13 9.66
N GLU A 40 29.42 37.96 10.61
CA GLU A 40 29.87 39.33 10.34
C GLU A 40 31.40 39.53 10.24
N LYS A 41 32.23 38.59 10.70
CA LYS A 41 33.70 38.67 10.56
C LYS A 41 34.25 37.58 9.65
N TRP A 42 34.75 38.00 8.48
CA TRP A 42 35.61 37.19 7.62
C TRP A 42 36.98 36.98 8.27
N LEU A 43 37.05 36.09 9.27
CA LEU A 43 38.30 35.61 9.86
C LEU A 43 38.94 34.55 8.96
N ASP A 44 40.27 34.42 9.01
CA ASP A 44 41.00 33.33 8.37
C ASP A 44 40.48 31.96 8.88
N PRO A 45 40.23 30.96 8.00
CA PRO A 45 39.85 29.60 8.39
C PRO A 45 40.64 28.97 9.55
N GLN A 46 41.92 29.29 9.73
CA GLN A 46 42.71 28.80 10.87
C GLN A 46 42.37 29.53 12.18
N GLU A 47 42.17 30.85 12.13
CA GLU A 47 41.72 31.62 13.29
C GLU A 47 40.29 31.24 13.69
N MET A 48 39.41 31.03 12.71
CA MET A 48 38.05 30.55 12.88
C MET A 48 38.02 29.19 13.58
N ARG A 49 38.86 28.24 13.16
CA ARG A 49 39.00 26.93 13.83
C ARG A 49 39.51 27.07 15.26
N SER A 50 40.49 27.96 15.51
CA SER A 50 41.03 28.15 16.86
C SER A 50 40.04 28.84 17.81
N PHE A 51 39.25 29.79 17.29
CA PHE A 51 38.25 30.54 18.04
C PHE A 51 37.05 29.66 18.38
N VAL A 52 36.52 28.92 17.38
CA VAL A 52 35.44 27.95 17.55
C VAL A 52 35.88 26.81 18.48
N SER A 53 37.11 26.30 18.35
CA SER A 53 37.65 25.27 19.25
C SER A 53 37.76 25.75 20.70
N ARG A 54 38.29 26.96 20.95
CA ARG A 54 38.42 27.47 22.33
C ARG A 54 37.06 27.76 22.97
N GLN A 55 36.15 28.40 22.24
CA GLN A 55 34.82 28.73 22.74
C GLN A 55 33.95 27.48 22.96
N LEU A 56 34.04 26.48 22.07
CA LEU A 56 33.39 25.19 22.27
C LEU A 56 33.98 24.43 23.44
N ASP A 57 35.31 24.43 23.64
CA ASP A 57 35.93 23.78 24.79
C ASP A 57 35.53 24.43 26.13
N GLU A 58 35.36 25.76 26.15
CA GLU A 58 34.91 26.50 27.34
C GLU A 58 33.42 26.25 27.62
N TRP A 59 32.60 26.18 26.56
CA TRP A 59 31.18 25.82 26.62
C TRP A 59 30.96 24.36 27.06
N TYR A 60 31.73 23.41 26.50
CA TYR A 60 31.72 22.01 26.91
C TYR A 60 32.12 21.86 28.38
N ARG A 61 33.14 22.60 28.84
CA ARG A 61 33.53 22.57 30.26
C ARG A 61 32.46 23.18 31.17
N GLN A 62 31.75 24.21 30.74
CA GLN A 62 30.62 24.78 31.49
C GLN A 62 29.45 23.79 31.59
N ILE A 63 29.06 23.16 30.48
CA ILE A 63 28.04 22.10 30.47
C ILE A 63 28.47 20.91 31.31
N GLU A 64 29.74 20.50 31.23
CA GLU A 64 30.24 19.38 32.03
C GLU A 64 30.27 19.74 33.52
N GLN A 65 30.60 20.98 33.89
CA GLN A 65 30.54 21.46 35.28
C GLN A 65 29.09 21.60 35.79
N GLU A 66 28.16 22.05 34.96
CA GLU A 66 26.73 22.13 35.30
C GLU A 66 26.08 20.75 35.35
N ALA A 67 26.41 19.83 34.45
CA ALA A 67 25.99 18.43 34.47
C ALA A 67 26.56 17.69 35.70
N ARG A 68 27.81 17.97 36.09
CA ARG A 68 28.42 17.44 37.32
C ARG A 68 27.82 18.04 38.59
N ARG A 69 27.42 19.32 38.58
CA ARG A 69 26.67 19.95 39.69
C ARG A 69 25.23 19.45 39.78
N THR A 70 24.64 19.09 38.65
CA THR A 70 23.28 18.56 38.51
C THR A 70 23.34 17.04 38.43
N SER A 71 23.92 16.39 39.44
CA SER A 71 23.96 14.93 39.55
C SER A 71 22.55 14.37 39.83
N MET A 72 21.61 14.49 38.90
CA MET A 72 20.32 13.81 38.88
C MET A 72 19.93 13.47 37.42
N ASP A 73 19.81 12.16 37.18
CA ASP A 73 18.98 11.50 36.16
C ASP A 73 19.44 11.40 34.69
N LEU A 74 20.72 11.08 34.44
CA LEU A 74 21.14 10.40 33.19
C LEU A 74 21.03 8.86 33.25
N VAL A 75 20.93 8.29 34.45
CA VAL A 75 20.73 6.84 34.66
C VAL A 75 19.47 6.31 33.95
N PRO A 76 18.32 7.01 33.95
CA PRO A 76 17.14 6.57 33.21
C PRO A 76 17.39 6.51 31.70
N LEU A 77 18.14 7.45 31.11
CA LEU A 77 18.44 7.44 29.68
C LEU A 77 19.40 6.31 29.32
N GLN A 78 20.50 6.15 30.07
CA GLN A 78 21.46 5.06 29.86
C GLN A 78 20.80 3.69 30.03
N ARG A 79 19.93 3.54 31.04
CA ARG A 79 19.14 2.33 31.25
C ARG A 79 18.15 2.10 30.12
N THR A 80 17.47 3.14 29.64
CA THR A 80 16.55 3.03 28.50
C THR A 80 17.28 2.61 27.22
N ILE A 81 18.48 3.15 26.97
CA ILE A 81 19.32 2.75 25.83
C ILE A 81 19.78 1.30 25.97
N ALA A 82 20.27 0.90 27.15
CA ALA A 82 20.67 -0.49 27.42
C ALA A 82 19.49 -1.46 27.28
N ASP A 83 18.31 -1.10 27.77
CA ASP A 83 17.09 -1.88 27.61
C ASP A 83 16.69 -1.98 26.11
N TRP A 84 16.85 -0.89 25.34
CA TRP A 84 16.65 -0.89 23.89
C TRP A 84 17.64 -1.78 23.16
N GLU A 85 18.93 -1.68 23.45
CA GLU A 85 19.99 -2.53 22.87
C GLU A 85 19.74 -4.00 23.18
N GLN A 86 19.38 -4.33 24.42
CA GLN A 86 19.04 -5.68 24.82
C GLN A 86 17.80 -6.20 24.09
N ASN A 87 16.75 -5.39 23.94
CA ASN A 87 15.55 -5.76 23.18
C ASN A 87 15.86 -5.97 21.69
N ILE A 88 16.70 -5.11 21.09
CA ILE A 88 17.13 -5.26 19.70
C ILE A 88 17.91 -6.55 19.54
N HIS A 89 18.88 -6.84 20.42
CA HIS A 89 19.65 -8.09 20.36
C HIS A 89 18.79 -9.34 20.57
N GLN A 90 17.80 -9.29 21.46
CA GLN A 90 16.85 -10.40 21.64
C GLN A 90 16.00 -10.60 20.39
N LEU A 91 15.50 -9.53 19.78
CA LEU A 91 14.73 -9.59 18.54
C LEU A 91 15.58 -10.10 17.37
N GLU A 92 16.81 -9.61 17.23
CA GLU A 92 17.79 -10.03 16.23
C GLU A 92 18.10 -11.53 16.38
N SER A 93 18.45 -11.96 17.59
CA SER A 93 18.81 -13.36 17.89
C SER A 93 17.63 -14.29 17.62
N SER A 94 16.44 -13.91 18.08
CA SER A 94 15.21 -14.68 17.88
C SER A 94 14.84 -14.76 16.38
N TYR A 95 14.95 -13.66 15.65
CA TYR A 95 14.68 -13.63 14.22
C TYR A 95 15.69 -14.47 13.44
N PHE A 96 16.99 -14.33 13.74
CA PHE A 96 18.06 -15.07 13.09
C PHE A 96 17.93 -16.57 13.35
N GLU A 97 17.68 -16.99 14.59
CA GLU A 97 17.45 -18.39 14.94
C GLU A 97 16.23 -18.96 14.21
N GLN A 98 15.11 -18.23 14.18
CA GLN A 98 13.91 -18.62 13.44
C GLN A 98 14.18 -18.74 11.94
N TYR A 99 14.92 -17.80 11.36
CA TYR A 99 15.31 -17.83 9.95
C TYR A 99 16.20 -19.03 9.64
N CYS A 100 17.22 -19.32 10.46
CA CYS A 100 18.08 -20.49 10.31
C CYS A 100 17.28 -21.79 10.40
N ARG A 101 16.39 -21.91 11.38
CA ARG A 101 15.50 -23.08 11.52
C ARG A 101 14.58 -23.22 10.31
N TRP A 102 14.02 -22.12 9.81
CA TRP A 102 13.20 -22.12 8.61
C TRP A 102 13.98 -22.60 7.38
N GLN A 103 15.21 -22.13 7.19
CA GLN A 103 16.08 -22.58 6.09
C GLN A 103 16.35 -24.09 6.17
N ILE A 104 16.71 -24.61 7.35
CA ILE A 104 16.94 -26.04 7.56
C ILE A 104 15.68 -26.86 7.25
N PHE A 105 14.50 -26.42 7.70
CA PHE A 105 13.26 -27.14 7.42
C PHE A 105 12.88 -27.08 5.95
N LYS A 106 13.04 -25.93 5.29
CA LYS A 106 12.81 -25.79 3.85
C LYS A 106 13.69 -26.77 3.07
N GLU A 107 14.98 -26.83 3.38
CA GLU A 107 15.93 -27.69 2.66
C GLU A 107 15.62 -29.18 2.88
N ARG A 108 15.27 -29.57 4.11
CA ARG A 108 14.80 -30.94 4.39
C ARG A 108 13.52 -31.30 3.64
N GLU A 109 12.57 -30.37 3.55
CA GLU A 109 11.32 -30.56 2.80
C GLU A 109 11.59 -30.73 1.31
N ILE A 110 12.49 -29.92 0.73
CA ILE A 110 12.93 -30.04 -0.67
C ILE A 110 13.55 -31.42 -0.93
N VAL A 111 14.52 -31.83 -0.11
CA VAL A 111 15.19 -33.14 -0.27
C VAL A 111 14.19 -34.28 -0.17
N ALA A 112 13.35 -34.27 0.87
CA ALA A 112 12.36 -35.33 1.08
C ALA A 112 11.35 -35.44 -0.08
N LEU A 113 10.88 -34.29 -0.61
CA LEU A 113 10.00 -34.26 -1.77
C LEU A 113 10.72 -34.77 -3.03
N TYR A 114 11.96 -34.34 -3.25
CA TYR A 114 12.70 -34.72 -4.45
C TYR A 114 13.07 -36.20 -4.47
N GLU A 115 13.36 -36.81 -3.32
CA GLU A 115 13.63 -38.25 -3.17
C GLU A 115 12.36 -39.11 -3.25
N ASP A 116 11.16 -38.53 -3.20
CA ASP A 116 9.92 -39.29 -3.26
C ASP A 116 9.71 -39.93 -4.65
N PRO A 117 9.37 -41.24 -4.73
CA PRO A 117 9.12 -41.93 -5.99
C PRO A 117 8.03 -41.30 -6.85
N ILE A 118 7.09 -40.54 -6.26
CA ILE A 118 6.01 -39.87 -7.01
C ILE A 118 6.55 -38.88 -8.06
N LEU A 119 7.78 -38.39 -7.88
CA LEU A 119 8.42 -37.43 -8.79
C LEU A 119 9.36 -38.07 -9.81
N ASP A 120 9.58 -39.39 -9.79
CA ASP A 120 10.55 -40.08 -10.65
C ASP A 120 10.35 -39.74 -12.15
N GLU A 121 9.10 -39.67 -12.62
CA GLU A 121 8.78 -39.39 -14.04
C GLU A 121 9.05 -37.94 -14.47
N VAL A 122 9.07 -37.01 -13.52
CA VAL A 122 9.22 -35.55 -13.78
C VAL A 122 10.54 -34.98 -13.27
N ARG A 123 11.32 -35.76 -12.51
CA ARG A 123 12.55 -35.35 -11.83
C ARG A 123 13.62 -34.81 -12.78
N ASP A 124 13.70 -35.38 -13.99
CA ASP A 124 14.68 -34.97 -15.01
C ASP A 124 14.27 -33.69 -15.76
N ARG A 125 13.02 -33.23 -15.59
CA ARG A 125 12.45 -32.10 -16.36
C ARG A 125 12.39 -30.79 -15.58
N PHE A 126 12.48 -30.85 -14.25
CA PHE A 126 12.32 -29.70 -13.37
C PHE A 126 13.37 -29.72 -12.26
N SER A 127 13.80 -28.54 -11.83
CA SER A 127 14.67 -28.40 -10.67
C SER A 127 13.94 -28.77 -9.37
N SER A 128 14.70 -29.14 -8.34
CA SER A 128 14.15 -29.45 -7.01
C SER A 128 13.37 -28.29 -6.41
N GLU A 129 13.80 -27.04 -6.63
CA GLU A 129 13.07 -25.84 -6.18
C GLU A 129 11.76 -25.64 -6.95
N GLU A 130 11.72 -25.88 -8.27
CA GLU A 130 10.48 -25.80 -9.06
C GLU A 130 9.45 -26.83 -8.60
N LEU A 131 9.88 -28.09 -8.40
CA LEU A 131 9.02 -29.16 -7.89
C LEU A 131 8.53 -28.85 -6.48
N TYR A 132 9.41 -28.33 -5.62
CA TYR A 132 9.06 -27.88 -4.27
C TYR A 132 7.97 -26.82 -4.27
N GLN A 133 8.14 -25.74 -5.05
CA GLN A 133 7.15 -24.66 -5.15
C GLN A 133 5.83 -25.19 -5.68
N PHE A 134 5.86 -26.06 -6.69
CA PHE A 134 4.67 -26.68 -7.26
C PHE A 134 3.91 -27.53 -6.24
N ILE A 135 4.59 -28.48 -5.57
CA ILE A 135 3.98 -29.39 -4.61
C ILE A 135 3.49 -28.61 -3.39
N ARG A 136 4.28 -27.66 -2.88
CA ARG A 136 3.84 -26.82 -1.76
C ARG A 136 2.60 -26.02 -2.12
N GLY A 137 2.54 -25.45 -3.33
CA GLY A 137 1.34 -24.79 -3.84
C GLY A 137 0.15 -25.75 -3.93
N LEU A 138 0.36 -26.98 -4.38
CA LEU A 138 -0.68 -28.01 -4.46
C LEU A 138 -1.17 -28.46 -3.07
N MET A 139 -0.26 -28.70 -2.12
CA MET A 139 -0.57 -29.12 -0.76
C MET A 139 -1.40 -28.08 -0.02
N LEU A 140 -1.07 -26.78 -0.15
CA LEU A 140 -1.88 -25.70 0.42
C LEU A 140 -3.32 -25.75 -0.08
N ARG A 141 -3.54 -26.11 -1.35
CA ARG A 141 -4.86 -26.20 -1.97
C ARG A 141 -5.61 -27.49 -1.63
N VAL A 142 -4.91 -28.62 -1.56
CA VAL A 142 -5.53 -29.94 -1.33
C VAL A 142 -5.91 -30.13 0.14
N TYR A 143 -5.05 -29.68 1.05
CA TYR A 143 -5.19 -29.93 2.49
C TYR A 143 -5.63 -28.70 3.30
N ASP A 144 -5.94 -27.59 2.63
CA ASP A 144 -6.38 -26.34 3.27
C ASP A 144 -5.46 -25.89 4.42
N LEU A 145 -4.14 -25.97 4.18
CA LEU A 145 -3.14 -25.69 5.20
C LEU A 145 -2.85 -24.19 5.29
N PRO A 146 -2.67 -23.61 6.49
CA PRO A 146 -2.40 -22.19 6.62
C PRO A 146 -1.09 -21.80 5.92
N ARG A 147 -1.12 -20.67 5.21
CA ARG A 147 0.05 -20.18 4.47
C ARG A 147 0.92 -19.32 5.37
N TRP A 148 2.17 -19.73 5.54
CA TRP A 148 3.16 -18.98 6.31
C TRP A 148 3.76 -17.84 5.49
N LYS A 149 4.11 -16.75 6.17
CA LYS A 149 4.87 -15.66 5.58
C LYS A 149 6.26 -16.13 5.21
N ASP A 150 6.67 -15.77 3.99
CA ASP A 150 8.01 -15.97 3.51
C ASP A 150 8.87 -14.76 3.89
N LEU A 151 9.88 -14.97 4.74
CA LEU A 151 10.75 -13.90 5.23
C LEU A 151 11.54 -13.19 4.11
N THR A 152 11.65 -13.82 2.94
CA THR A 152 12.31 -13.24 1.76
C THR A 152 11.40 -12.34 0.92
N LYS A 153 10.09 -12.31 1.21
CA LYS A 153 9.08 -11.57 0.44
C LYS A 153 8.56 -10.36 1.22
N PRO A 154 8.26 -9.25 0.54
CA PRO A 154 7.70 -8.09 1.22
C PRO A 154 6.26 -8.36 1.67
N THR A 155 5.86 -7.68 2.75
CA THR A 155 4.49 -7.75 3.28
C THR A 155 3.65 -6.61 2.73
N VAL A 156 2.55 -6.95 2.06
CA VAL A 156 1.58 -5.99 1.53
C VAL A 156 0.25 -6.15 2.24
N VAL A 157 -0.21 -5.06 2.83
CA VAL A 157 -1.50 -5.02 3.54
C VAL A 157 -2.54 -4.41 2.62
N LEU A 158 -3.59 -5.15 2.31
CA LEU A 158 -4.70 -4.70 1.49
C LEU A 158 -5.85 -4.28 2.40
N ILE A 159 -6.31 -3.03 2.31
CA ILE A 159 -7.43 -2.51 3.11
C ILE A 159 -8.60 -2.19 2.20
N SER A 160 -9.61 -3.04 2.27
CA SER A 160 -10.82 -2.92 1.44
C SER A 160 -11.92 -2.28 2.24
N GLY A 161 -12.63 -1.34 1.63
CA GLY A 161 -13.76 -0.70 2.30
C GLY A 161 -14.34 0.41 1.44
N THR A 162 -15.59 0.75 1.70
CA THR A 162 -16.33 1.74 0.92
C THR A 162 -15.91 3.17 1.26
N SER A 163 -16.40 4.14 0.47
CA SER A 163 -16.31 5.54 0.88
C SER A 163 -16.96 5.71 2.26
N GLY A 164 -16.34 6.50 3.14
CA GLY A 164 -16.85 6.74 4.49
C GLY A 164 -16.65 5.59 5.49
N SER A 165 -16.05 4.45 5.12
CA SER A 165 -15.85 3.34 6.07
C SER A 165 -14.73 3.56 7.09
N GLY A 166 -13.83 4.52 6.85
CA GLY A 166 -12.69 4.83 7.72
C GLY A 166 -11.34 4.26 7.26
N LYS A 167 -11.30 3.62 6.08
CA LYS A 167 -10.10 3.02 5.46
C LYS A 167 -8.86 3.93 5.52
N SER A 168 -8.96 5.18 5.06
CA SER A 168 -7.82 6.11 5.02
C SER A 168 -7.29 6.47 6.41
N THR A 169 -8.19 6.58 7.39
CA THR A 169 -7.79 6.79 8.79
C THR A 169 -7.06 5.57 9.33
N LEU A 170 -7.61 4.37 9.12
CA LEU A 170 -6.99 3.11 9.54
C LEU A 170 -5.62 2.91 8.89
N SER A 171 -5.49 3.10 7.57
CA SER A 171 -4.24 2.99 6.82
C SER A 171 -3.16 3.93 7.34
N THR A 172 -3.53 5.17 7.69
CA THR A 172 -2.58 6.17 8.23
C THR A 172 -2.02 5.72 9.57
N HIS A 173 -2.89 5.26 10.48
CA HIS A 173 -2.44 4.77 11.78
C HIS A 173 -1.65 3.45 11.65
N LEU A 174 -2.09 2.53 10.80
CA LEU A 174 -1.38 1.27 10.57
C LEU A 174 -0.01 1.47 9.94
N ALA A 175 0.13 2.41 9.01
CA ALA A 175 1.41 2.75 8.41
C ALA A 175 2.42 3.19 9.48
N GLN A 176 1.97 4.05 10.41
CA GLN A 176 2.78 4.49 11.55
C GLN A 176 3.11 3.33 12.50
N SER A 177 2.11 2.52 12.88
CA SER A 177 2.30 1.42 13.85
C SER A 177 3.14 0.25 13.30
N CYS A 178 3.07 -0.02 11.99
CA CYS A 178 3.79 -1.12 11.35
C CYS A 178 5.11 -0.67 10.68
N GLY A 179 5.45 0.63 10.75
CA GLY A 179 6.66 1.17 10.11
C GLY A 179 6.62 1.14 8.58
N MET A 180 5.43 1.06 7.96
CA MET A 180 5.28 1.04 6.51
C MET A 180 5.28 2.46 5.96
N GLN A 181 6.35 2.82 5.24
CA GLN A 181 6.53 4.17 4.71
C GLN A 181 5.63 4.48 3.49
N LYS A 182 5.12 3.45 2.81
CA LYS A 182 4.37 3.59 1.55
C LYS A 182 2.91 3.18 1.76
N VAL A 183 2.00 4.14 1.56
CA VAL A 183 0.55 3.91 1.50
C VAL A 183 0.07 4.31 0.11
N PHE A 184 -0.63 3.41 -0.57
CA PHE A 184 -1.17 3.60 -1.91
C PHE A 184 -2.69 3.57 -1.88
N SER A 185 -3.33 4.46 -2.64
CA SER A 185 -4.76 4.39 -2.92
C SER A 185 -5.01 3.70 -4.26
N THR A 186 -6.04 2.84 -4.34
CA THR A 186 -6.45 2.23 -5.62
C THR A 186 -6.96 3.24 -6.64
N ASP A 187 -7.53 4.36 -6.16
CA ASP A 187 -7.98 5.43 -7.04
C ASP A 187 -6.78 5.98 -7.84
N GLU A 188 -5.62 6.12 -7.21
CA GLU A 188 -4.40 6.66 -7.82
C GLU A 188 -3.63 5.60 -8.63
N THR A 189 -3.59 4.36 -8.16
CA THR A 189 -2.70 3.33 -8.73
C THR A 189 -3.30 2.56 -9.91
N GLY A 190 -4.64 2.42 -9.97
CA GLY A 190 -5.31 1.69 -11.04
C GLY A 190 -6.27 2.54 -11.87
N ARG A 191 -7.32 3.07 -11.22
CA ARG A 191 -8.42 3.73 -11.92
C ARG A 191 -8.01 5.04 -12.58
N ALA A 192 -7.31 5.92 -11.87
CA ALA A 192 -6.86 7.21 -12.41
C ALA A 192 -5.85 7.02 -13.55
N ASN A 193 -4.90 6.09 -13.42
CA ASN A 193 -3.93 5.80 -14.49
C ASN A 193 -4.63 5.28 -15.75
N THR A 194 -5.56 4.34 -15.60
CA THR A 194 -6.34 3.83 -16.74
C THR A 194 -7.14 4.96 -17.38
N LYS A 195 -7.83 5.77 -16.58
CA LYS A 195 -8.59 6.92 -17.08
C LYS A 195 -7.69 7.90 -17.83
N ALA A 196 -6.53 8.27 -17.29
CA ALA A 196 -5.60 9.20 -17.93
C ALA A 196 -5.08 8.66 -19.28
N ILE A 197 -4.82 7.36 -19.36
CA ILE A 197 -4.45 6.72 -20.62
C ILE A 197 -5.62 6.76 -21.59
N LEU A 198 -6.83 6.40 -21.18
CA LEU A 198 -8.01 6.48 -22.06
C LEU A 198 -8.28 7.92 -22.53
N ASP A 199 -8.18 8.90 -21.63
CA ASP A 199 -8.29 10.33 -21.96
C ASP A 199 -7.23 10.74 -23.00
N PHE A 200 -5.99 10.23 -22.87
CA PHE A 200 -4.91 10.47 -23.84
C PHE A 200 -5.13 9.79 -25.19
N LEU A 201 -5.62 8.54 -25.20
CA LEU A 201 -5.81 7.77 -26.44
C LEU A 201 -7.06 8.24 -27.21
N PHE A 202 -8.16 8.51 -26.51
CA PHE A 202 -9.48 8.72 -27.11
C PHE A 202 -9.99 10.17 -27.03
N GLY A 203 -9.40 11.00 -26.17
CA GLY A 203 -10.00 12.27 -25.77
C GLY A 203 -11.09 12.08 -24.71
N HIS A 204 -11.21 13.07 -23.81
CA HIS A 204 -12.02 12.92 -22.59
C HIS A 204 -13.49 12.55 -22.83
N GLN A 205 -14.15 13.26 -23.75
CA GLN A 205 -15.58 13.03 -24.00
C GLN A 205 -15.85 11.65 -24.60
N GLU A 206 -14.95 11.19 -25.47
CA GLU A 206 -15.12 9.96 -26.23
C GLU A 206 -14.76 8.76 -25.35
N ALA A 207 -13.72 8.91 -24.53
CA ALA A 207 -13.38 7.96 -23.49
C ALA A 207 -14.50 7.81 -22.45
N ALA A 208 -15.10 8.93 -22.02
CA ALA A 208 -16.21 8.91 -21.07
C ALA A 208 -17.48 8.24 -21.64
N LYS A 209 -17.76 8.42 -22.94
CA LYS A 209 -18.88 7.74 -23.62
C LYS A 209 -18.62 6.24 -23.81
N ALA A 210 -17.39 5.86 -24.14
CA ALA A 210 -17.01 4.47 -24.39
C ALA A 210 -16.87 3.66 -23.09
N PHE A 211 -16.38 4.28 -22.02
CA PHE A 211 -16.07 3.63 -20.74
C PHE A 211 -16.76 4.32 -19.55
N PRO A 212 -18.10 4.53 -19.57
CA PRO A 212 -18.80 5.37 -18.61
C PRO A 212 -18.57 4.96 -17.15
N ALA A 213 -18.43 3.66 -16.90
CA ALA A 213 -18.14 3.11 -15.58
C ALA A 213 -16.83 3.64 -14.97
N LEU A 214 -15.80 4.02 -15.75
CA LEU A 214 -14.54 4.56 -15.21
C LEU A 214 -14.60 6.05 -14.89
N TYR A 215 -15.58 6.77 -15.44
CA TYR A 215 -15.71 8.22 -15.31
C TYR A 215 -16.67 8.63 -14.20
N GLN A 216 -17.37 7.67 -13.61
CA GLN A 216 -18.21 7.85 -12.42
C GLN A 216 -17.53 7.30 -11.16
N SER A 217 -18.00 7.71 -9.99
CA SER A 217 -17.59 7.08 -8.72
C SER A 217 -18.15 5.66 -8.60
N SER A 218 -17.50 4.83 -7.79
CA SER A 218 -17.88 3.42 -7.59
C SER A 218 -19.32 3.21 -7.14
N PHE A 219 -19.94 4.22 -6.52
CA PHE A 219 -21.28 4.19 -5.97
C PHE A 219 -22.33 4.96 -6.79
N GLU A 220 -21.95 5.56 -7.93
CA GLU A 220 -22.88 6.32 -8.77
C GLU A 220 -23.58 5.47 -9.84
N GLY A 221 -23.04 4.28 -10.12
CA GLY A 221 -23.63 3.32 -11.04
C GLY A 221 -24.28 2.14 -10.33
N SER A 222 -24.46 1.06 -11.09
CA SER A 222 -24.94 -0.22 -10.58
C SER A 222 -23.82 -1.08 -9.99
N MET A 223 -24.15 -2.26 -9.45
CA MET A 223 -23.14 -3.21 -8.97
C MET A 223 -22.22 -3.66 -10.10
N GLU A 224 -22.74 -3.88 -11.32
CA GLU A 224 -21.94 -4.18 -12.51
C GLU A 224 -20.89 -3.09 -12.77
N SER A 225 -21.27 -1.81 -12.60
CA SER A 225 -20.33 -0.68 -12.73
C SER A 225 -19.23 -0.73 -11.66
N TYR A 226 -19.57 -1.11 -10.43
CA TYR A 226 -18.60 -1.31 -9.37
C TYR A 226 -17.63 -2.47 -9.70
N TYR A 227 -18.16 -3.62 -10.11
CA TYR A 227 -17.36 -4.79 -10.51
C TYR A 227 -16.43 -4.44 -11.68
N TYR A 228 -16.92 -3.73 -12.69
CA TYR A 228 -16.13 -3.22 -13.80
C TYR A 228 -14.95 -2.36 -13.30
N GLN A 229 -15.21 -1.40 -12.41
CA GLN A 229 -14.16 -0.56 -11.83
C GLN A 229 -13.15 -1.36 -11.01
N ALA A 230 -13.60 -2.36 -10.24
CA ALA A 230 -12.72 -3.24 -9.47
C ALA A 230 -11.78 -4.05 -10.38
N ILE A 231 -12.29 -4.63 -11.47
CA ILE A 231 -11.47 -5.39 -12.44
C ILE A 231 -10.40 -4.47 -13.08
N VAL A 232 -10.76 -3.25 -13.46
CA VAL A 232 -9.78 -2.29 -13.99
C VAL A 232 -8.76 -1.87 -12.94
N THR A 233 -9.21 -1.67 -11.70
CA THR A 233 -8.34 -1.34 -10.57
C THR A 233 -7.28 -2.41 -10.33
N ALA A 234 -7.65 -3.69 -10.46
CA ALA A 234 -6.75 -4.80 -10.24
C ALA A 234 -5.49 -4.71 -11.11
N ILE A 235 -5.61 -4.37 -12.40
CA ILE A 235 -4.46 -4.24 -13.31
C ILE A 235 -3.36 -3.34 -12.72
N GLY A 236 -3.76 -2.18 -12.18
CA GLY A 236 -2.83 -1.23 -11.57
C GLY A 236 -2.22 -1.76 -10.27
N VAL A 237 -3.04 -2.44 -9.46
CA VAL A 237 -2.59 -3.07 -8.21
C VAL A 237 -1.62 -4.23 -8.48
N GLU A 238 -1.83 -5.02 -9.53
CA GLU A 238 -0.92 -6.09 -9.93
C GLU A 238 0.41 -5.54 -10.46
N GLY A 239 0.37 -4.47 -11.26
CA GLY A 239 1.57 -3.76 -11.68
C GLY A 239 2.37 -3.19 -10.50
N LEU A 240 1.67 -2.64 -9.51
CA LEU A 240 2.26 -2.20 -8.25
C LEU A 240 2.85 -3.38 -7.46
N ALA A 241 2.15 -4.50 -7.36
CA ALA A 241 2.62 -5.70 -6.68
C ALA A 241 3.94 -6.22 -7.27
N LYS A 242 4.05 -6.29 -8.61
CA LYS A 242 5.29 -6.67 -9.30
C LYS A 242 6.45 -5.74 -8.95
N ARG A 243 6.18 -4.43 -8.88
CA ARG A 243 7.19 -3.43 -8.48
C ARG A 243 7.61 -3.58 -7.01
N LEU A 244 6.65 -3.78 -6.10
CA LEU A 244 6.93 -3.97 -4.67
C LEU A 244 7.76 -5.22 -4.42
N HIS A 245 7.44 -6.32 -5.10
CA HIS A 245 8.22 -7.55 -5.08
C HIS A 245 9.67 -7.31 -5.58
N LYS A 246 9.83 -6.67 -6.76
CA LYS A 246 11.17 -6.38 -7.32
C LYS A 246 12.02 -5.49 -6.40
N GLN A 247 11.39 -4.55 -5.68
CA GLN A 247 12.05 -3.63 -4.76
C GLN A 247 12.15 -4.17 -3.32
N ASN A 248 11.66 -5.40 -3.08
CA ASN A 248 11.46 -5.98 -1.76
C ASN A 248 10.90 -4.96 -0.73
N THR A 249 9.86 -4.22 -1.11
CA THR A 249 9.29 -3.16 -0.29
C THR A 249 7.90 -3.52 0.21
N SER A 250 7.73 -3.52 1.53
CA SER A 250 6.42 -3.64 2.20
C SER A 250 5.60 -2.36 2.04
N ALA A 251 4.28 -2.49 1.89
CA ALA A 251 3.38 -1.34 1.68
C ALA A 251 1.94 -1.62 2.10
N LEU A 252 1.18 -0.54 2.33
CA LEU A 252 -0.27 -0.57 2.44
C LEU A 252 -0.91 -0.17 1.11
N ILE A 253 -1.94 -0.89 0.69
CA ILE A 253 -2.76 -0.53 -0.46
C ILE A 253 -4.21 -0.49 0.02
N GLU A 254 -4.88 0.65 -0.12
CA GLU A 254 -6.27 0.82 0.30
C GLU A 254 -7.19 1.19 -0.85
N GLY A 255 -8.44 0.74 -0.79
CA GLY A 255 -9.35 1.00 -1.90
C GLY A 255 -10.75 0.42 -1.78
N VAL A 256 -11.69 1.06 -2.47
CA VAL A 256 -13.04 0.48 -2.69
C VAL A 256 -12.98 -0.66 -3.71
N GLY A 257 -12.07 -0.56 -4.70
CA GLY A 257 -11.88 -1.54 -5.76
C GLY A 257 -11.05 -2.76 -5.37
N LEU A 258 -10.55 -2.85 -4.13
CA LEU A 258 -9.89 -4.06 -3.59
C LEU A 258 -10.94 -5.10 -3.23
N MET A 259 -11.64 -5.61 -4.24
CA MET A 259 -12.65 -6.64 -4.05
C MET A 259 -11.98 -8.02 -3.90
N PRO A 260 -12.37 -8.85 -2.93
CA PRO A 260 -11.88 -10.23 -2.85
C PRO A 260 -12.02 -10.97 -4.18
N GLY A 261 -10.97 -11.69 -4.56
CA GLY A 261 -10.89 -12.43 -5.84
C GLY A 261 -10.72 -11.61 -7.09
N ILE A 262 -10.24 -10.35 -6.98
CA ILE A 262 -9.88 -9.54 -8.14
C ILE A 262 -8.40 -9.63 -8.53
N LEU A 263 -7.54 -10.05 -7.61
CA LEU A 263 -6.09 -10.18 -7.83
C LEU A 263 -5.75 -11.61 -8.25
N SER A 264 -4.81 -11.73 -9.18
CA SER A 264 -4.29 -13.02 -9.65
C SER A 264 -3.50 -13.78 -8.58
N GLU A 265 -3.41 -15.08 -8.75
CA GLU A 265 -2.61 -15.96 -7.90
C GLU A 265 -1.11 -15.58 -7.90
N GLU A 266 -0.59 -15.11 -9.03
CA GLU A 266 0.79 -14.61 -9.15
C GLU A 266 1.12 -13.53 -8.09
N VAL A 267 0.15 -12.65 -7.78
CA VAL A 267 0.32 -11.61 -6.77
C VAL A 267 0.47 -12.20 -5.38
N PHE A 268 -0.34 -13.22 -5.07
CA PHE A 268 -0.24 -13.95 -3.81
C PHE A 268 1.07 -14.72 -3.73
N GLU A 269 1.55 -15.36 -4.79
CA GLU A 269 2.82 -16.09 -4.77
C GLU A 269 4.02 -15.17 -4.52
N ARG A 270 4.01 -13.96 -5.08
CA ARG A 270 5.11 -12.98 -4.99
C ARG A 270 5.19 -12.22 -3.67
N LEU A 271 4.08 -12.07 -2.95
CA LEU A 271 3.96 -11.20 -1.79
C LEU A 271 3.39 -11.93 -0.57
N ASN A 272 3.76 -11.50 0.62
CA ASN A 272 3.00 -11.82 1.81
C ASN A 272 1.81 -10.85 1.89
N ILE A 273 0.59 -11.31 1.63
CA ILE A 273 -0.62 -10.48 1.61
C ILE A 273 -1.39 -10.62 2.92
N ASP A 274 -1.68 -9.50 3.58
CA ASP A 274 -2.66 -9.44 4.66
C ASP A 274 -3.87 -8.63 4.19
N TRP A 275 -4.95 -9.33 3.86
CA TRP A 275 -6.16 -8.71 3.31
C TRP A 275 -7.18 -8.44 4.42
N LEU A 276 -7.41 -7.16 4.69
CA LEU A 276 -8.34 -6.65 5.70
C LEU A 276 -9.59 -6.07 5.00
N ILE A 277 -10.77 -6.47 5.47
CA ILE A 277 -12.05 -5.91 5.03
C ILE A 277 -12.60 -5.04 6.16
N LEU A 278 -12.67 -3.73 5.92
CA LEU A 278 -13.16 -2.77 6.90
C LEU A 278 -14.69 -2.68 6.85
N GLN A 279 -15.32 -3.01 7.97
CA GLN A 279 -16.77 -2.93 8.15
C GLN A 279 -17.13 -1.76 9.06
N VAL A 280 -18.16 -0.99 8.68
CA VAL A 280 -18.77 0.02 9.56
C VAL A 280 -20.29 -0.20 9.62
N ASP A 281 -20.89 0.01 10.79
CA ASP A 281 -22.34 -0.04 10.94
C ASP A 281 -23.01 1.15 10.24
N ARG A 282 -24.29 1.00 9.90
CA ARG A 282 -25.01 2.00 9.10
C ARG A 282 -25.08 3.37 9.78
N GLN A 283 -25.23 3.40 11.11
CA GLN A 283 -25.37 4.65 11.86
C GLN A 283 -24.05 5.42 11.86
N GLN A 284 -22.94 4.75 12.17
CA GLN A 284 -21.61 5.36 12.14
C GLN A 284 -21.18 5.75 10.73
N HIS A 285 -21.54 4.94 9.73
CA HIS A 285 -21.28 5.27 8.33
C HIS A 285 -21.94 6.59 7.93
N CYS A 286 -23.21 6.78 8.33
CA CYS A 286 -23.92 8.05 8.18
C CYS A 286 -23.22 9.21 8.92
N GLN A 287 -22.78 8.99 10.16
CA GLN A 287 -22.07 10.00 10.95
C GLN A 287 -20.72 10.39 10.32
N HIS A 288 -19.98 9.44 9.73
CA HIS A 288 -18.74 9.71 9.00
C HIS A 288 -18.99 10.63 7.81
N PHE A 289 -20.08 10.42 7.06
CA PHE A 289 -20.46 11.33 5.98
C PHE A 289 -20.92 12.70 6.48
N ALA A 290 -21.64 12.76 7.61
CA ALA A 290 -22.01 14.03 8.22
C ALA A 290 -20.76 14.84 8.65
N ARG A 291 -19.77 14.19 9.26
CA ARG A 291 -18.47 14.82 9.61
C ARG A 291 -17.69 15.25 8.37
N ARG A 292 -17.61 14.38 7.34
CA ARG A 292 -16.97 14.74 6.06
C ARG A 292 -17.68 15.89 5.36
N ALA A 293 -19.00 16.01 5.49
CA ALA A 293 -19.77 17.11 4.90
C ALA A 293 -19.44 18.47 5.54
N GLN A 294 -18.96 18.50 6.79
CA GLN A 294 -18.55 19.75 7.45
C GLN A 294 -17.25 20.31 6.85
N THR A 295 -16.38 19.46 6.31
CA THR A 295 -15.08 19.85 5.74
C THR A 295 -15.04 19.76 4.21
N ALA A 296 -16.00 19.06 3.58
CA ALA A 296 -16.11 18.92 2.14
C ALA A 296 -17.02 19.99 1.52
N THR A 297 -16.83 20.26 0.24
CA THR A 297 -17.77 21.08 -0.56
C THR A 297 -19.19 20.51 -0.48
N LEU A 298 -20.20 21.38 -0.35
CA LEU A 298 -21.63 21.03 -0.32
C LEU A 298 -22.06 20.01 -1.41
N ARG A 299 -21.47 20.13 -2.61
CA ARG A 299 -21.71 19.21 -3.74
C ARG A 299 -21.33 17.76 -3.44
N ASN A 300 -20.18 17.54 -2.81
CA ASN A 300 -19.70 16.19 -2.46
C ASN A 300 -20.53 15.57 -1.32
N ALA A 301 -20.96 16.38 -0.35
CA ALA A 301 -21.83 15.93 0.73
C ALA A 301 -23.19 15.44 0.22
N LYS A 302 -23.81 16.19 -0.70
CA LYS A 302 -25.09 15.82 -1.32
C LYS A 302 -24.98 14.51 -2.10
N ARG A 303 -23.92 14.36 -2.89
CA ARG A 303 -23.61 13.17 -3.68
C ARG A 303 -23.55 11.89 -2.83
N TYR A 304 -22.82 11.90 -1.71
CA TYR A 304 -22.76 10.71 -0.83
C TYR A 304 -24.11 10.35 -0.22
N ARG A 305 -24.94 11.36 0.11
CA ARG A 305 -26.28 11.14 0.66
C ARG A 305 -27.21 10.51 -0.36
N GLU A 306 -27.19 11.01 -1.59
CA GLU A 306 -28.04 10.50 -2.69
C GLU A 306 -27.71 9.04 -3.05
N HIS A 307 -26.45 8.63 -2.90
CA HIS A 307 -25.98 7.28 -3.23
C HIS A 307 -25.71 6.40 -2.01
N PHE A 308 -26.20 6.76 -0.82
CA PHE A 308 -25.85 6.04 0.41
C PHE A 308 -26.23 4.56 0.37
N GLU A 309 -27.39 4.22 -0.19
CA GLU A 309 -27.82 2.82 -0.32
C GLU A 309 -26.90 2.01 -1.24
N MET A 310 -26.42 2.59 -2.34
CA MET A 310 -25.43 1.93 -3.21
C MET A 310 -24.09 1.74 -2.48
N ILE A 311 -23.65 2.73 -1.69
CA ILE A 311 -22.46 2.59 -0.86
C ILE A 311 -22.64 1.45 0.15
N ARG A 312 -23.83 1.30 0.73
CA ARG A 312 -24.16 0.21 1.66
C ARG A 312 -24.16 -1.15 0.99
N GLN A 313 -24.77 -1.27 -0.18
CA GLN A 313 -24.76 -2.50 -0.98
C GLN A 313 -23.33 -2.95 -1.31
N ILE A 314 -22.45 -2.03 -1.72
CA ILE A 314 -21.03 -2.35 -1.95
C ILE A 314 -20.35 -2.84 -0.66
N GLN A 315 -20.67 -2.23 0.49
CA GLN A 315 -20.07 -2.64 1.75
C GLN A 315 -20.52 -4.05 2.14
N GLU A 316 -21.81 -4.33 2.04
CA GLU A 316 -22.39 -5.64 2.34
C GLU A 316 -21.78 -6.71 1.42
N GLN A 317 -21.64 -6.41 0.13
CA GLN A 317 -20.95 -7.28 -0.82
C GLN A 317 -19.49 -7.56 -0.41
N LEU A 318 -18.72 -6.54 -0.04
CA LEU A 318 -17.33 -6.71 0.38
C LEU A 318 -17.19 -7.55 1.65
N VAL A 319 -18.07 -7.32 2.64
CA VAL A 319 -18.09 -8.06 3.91
C VAL A 319 -18.51 -9.52 3.67
N GLU A 320 -19.55 -9.76 2.87
CA GLU A 320 -20.00 -11.11 2.52
C GLU A 320 -18.88 -11.91 1.83
N MET A 321 -18.21 -11.30 0.84
CA MET A 321 -17.07 -11.91 0.18
C MET A 321 -15.91 -12.14 1.16
N GLY A 322 -15.65 -11.21 2.08
CA GLY A 322 -14.65 -11.36 3.12
C GLY A 322 -14.92 -12.56 4.01
N LEU A 323 -16.13 -12.67 4.55
CA LEU A 323 -16.56 -13.77 5.44
C LEU A 323 -16.51 -15.12 4.73
N LYS A 324 -17.02 -15.19 3.49
CA LYS A 324 -17.05 -16.43 2.69
C LYS A 324 -15.65 -17.00 2.40
N HIS A 325 -14.64 -16.12 2.39
CA HIS A 325 -13.26 -16.47 2.08
C HIS A 325 -12.33 -16.32 3.29
N GLU A 326 -12.90 -16.28 4.50
CA GLU A 326 -12.17 -16.25 5.78
C GLU A 326 -11.15 -15.11 5.87
N LEU A 327 -11.44 -13.99 5.21
CA LEU A 327 -10.63 -12.78 5.29
C LEU A 327 -10.88 -12.08 6.61
N THR A 328 -9.89 -11.31 7.05
CA THR A 328 -9.99 -10.61 8.34
C THR A 328 -10.94 -9.43 8.21
N ILE A 329 -12.11 -9.55 8.83
CA ILE A 329 -13.05 -8.45 9.00
C ILE A 329 -12.56 -7.58 10.16
N VAL A 330 -12.40 -6.29 9.89
CA VAL A 330 -12.01 -5.29 10.88
C VAL A 330 -13.19 -4.37 11.10
N GLU A 331 -13.77 -4.42 12.29
CA GLU A 331 -14.89 -3.54 12.64
C GLU A 331 -14.39 -2.14 13.04
N ASN A 332 -15.01 -1.13 12.46
CA ASN A 332 -14.83 0.27 12.80
C ASN A 332 -16.07 0.79 13.54
N SER A 333 -16.31 0.25 14.74
CA SER A 333 -17.55 0.45 15.51
C SER A 333 -17.35 1.12 16.90
N SER A 334 -16.12 1.31 17.37
CA SER A 334 -15.88 1.80 18.74
C SER A 334 -14.78 2.87 18.83
N SER A 335 -13.53 2.43 18.73
CA SER A 335 -12.33 3.21 18.95
C SER A 335 -11.31 2.86 17.87
N ILE A 336 -10.75 3.89 17.24
CA ILE A 336 -9.69 3.73 16.25
C ILE A 336 -8.50 2.93 16.79
N GLN A 337 -8.18 3.06 18.08
CA GLN A 337 -7.10 2.32 18.73
C GLN A 337 -7.37 0.82 18.74
N GLN A 338 -8.61 0.39 19.00
CA GLN A 338 -9.00 -1.02 18.96
C GLN A 338 -8.95 -1.56 17.53
N THR A 339 -9.49 -0.82 16.56
CA THR A 339 -9.45 -1.18 15.13
C THR A 339 -8.01 -1.33 14.64
N VAL A 340 -7.12 -0.39 14.99
CA VAL A 340 -5.68 -0.45 14.66
C VAL A 340 -5.01 -1.66 15.32
N ARG A 341 -5.34 -1.94 16.59
CA ARG A 341 -4.80 -3.09 17.31
C ARG A 341 -5.16 -4.41 16.63
N MET A 342 -6.44 -4.64 16.31
CA MET A 342 -6.89 -5.86 15.62
C MET A 342 -6.18 -6.05 14.28
N ALA A 343 -6.09 -4.99 13.48
CA ALA A 343 -5.38 -5.04 12.21
C ALA A 343 -3.88 -5.29 12.40
N THR A 344 -3.25 -4.68 13.41
CA THR A 344 -1.83 -4.90 13.73
C THR A 344 -1.58 -6.34 14.19
N GLU A 345 -2.46 -6.93 15.01
CA GLU A 345 -2.36 -8.33 15.43
C GLU A 345 -2.43 -9.27 14.23
N ARG A 346 -3.35 -9.02 13.27
CA ARG A 346 -3.42 -9.77 12.02
C ARG A 346 -2.15 -9.65 11.18
N ILE A 347 -1.56 -8.46 11.09
CA ILE A 347 -0.32 -8.20 10.32
C ILE A 347 0.89 -8.83 11.01
N LYS A 348 0.93 -8.88 12.34
CA LYS A 348 2.04 -9.51 13.09
C LYS A 348 1.99 -11.04 13.09
N SER A 349 0.84 -11.62 12.73
CA SER A 349 0.70 -13.07 12.57
C SER A 349 1.76 -13.63 11.60
N PRO A 350 2.33 -14.82 11.87
CA PRO A 350 3.22 -15.50 10.93
C PRO A 350 2.48 -16.01 9.68
N LEU A 351 1.15 -15.90 9.64
CA LEU A 351 0.32 -16.35 8.53
C LEU A 351 0.01 -15.21 7.55
N THR A 352 -0.12 -15.58 6.28
CA THR A 352 -0.51 -14.70 5.20
C THR A 352 -1.74 -15.25 4.48
N THR A 353 -2.47 -14.37 3.81
CA THR A 353 -3.69 -14.70 3.08
C THR A 353 -3.34 -15.62 1.91
N GLN A 354 -4.09 -16.72 1.76
CA GLN A 354 -4.03 -17.57 0.58
C GLN A 354 -4.72 -16.91 -0.62
N PHE A 355 -4.48 -17.45 -1.81
CA PHE A 355 -5.17 -17.00 -3.01
C PHE A 355 -6.69 -17.12 -2.85
N VAL A 356 -7.40 -16.02 -3.14
CA VAL A 356 -8.84 -15.93 -2.95
C VAL A 356 -9.56 -16.17 -4.28
N GLY A 357 -9.82 -17.43 -4.59
CA GLY A 357 -10.60 -17.81 -5.77
C GLY A 357 -12.09 -17.56 -5.58
N VAL A 358 -12.60 -16.40 -6.01
CA VAL A 358 -14.05 -16.14 -6.03
C VAL A 358 -14.63 -16.59 -7.37
N ARG A 359 -15.81 -17.22 -7.42
CA ARG A 359 -16.66 -17.30 -8.62
C ARG A 359 -17.86 -16.39 -8.43
N ASN A 360 -18.10 -15.51 -9.39
CA ASN A 360 -19.16 -14.52 -9.31
C ASN A 360 -19.65 -14.19 -10.75
N PRO A 361 -20.95 -14.41 -11.05
CA PRO A 361 -21.49 -14.22 -12.40
C PRO A 361 -21.28 -12.79 -12.94
N ILE A 362 -21.52 -11.77 -12.10
CA ILE A 362 -21.36 -10.36 -12.50
C ILE A 362 -19.88 -10.08 -12.82
N ARG A 363 -18.96 -10.60 -12.00
CA ARG A 363 -17.52 -10.44 -12.27
C ARG A 363 -17.12 -11.11 -13.59
N GLU A 364 -17.61 -12.32 -13.85
CA GLU A 364 -17.29 -13.08 -15.06
C GLU A 364 -17.83 -12.37 -16.31
N GLU A 365 -19.07 -11.89 -16.26
CA GLU A 365 -19.69 -11.09 -17.32
C GLU A 365 -18.91 -9.79 -17.57
N MET A 366 -18.60 -9.03 -16.52
CA MET A 366 -17.84 -7.77 -16.65
C MET A 366 -16.40 -8.01 -17.11
N SER A 367 -15.79 -9.13 -16.73
CA SER A 367 -14.46 -9.52 -17.22
C SER A 367 -14.49 -9.84 -18.71
N ALA A 368 -15.51 -10.56 -19.17
CA ALA A 368 -15.73 -10.85 -20.59
C ALA A 368 -16.01 -9.56 -21.39
N LEU A 369 -16.82 -8.65 -20.85
CA LEU A 369 -17.07 -7.34 -21.44
C LEU A 369 -15.78 -6.54 -21.60
N LEU A 370 -14.96 -6.46 -20.54
CA LEU A 370 -13.66 -5.78 -20.57
C LEU A 370 -12.70 -6.43 -21.55
N ALA A 371 -12.63 -7.76 -21.62
CA ALA A 371 -11.80 -8.47 -22.58
C ALA A 371 -12.21 -8.14 -24.03
N MET A 372 -13.51 -8.15 -24.33
CA MET A 372 -14.04 -7.78 -25.63
C MET A 372 -13.74 -6.32 -25.99
N GLN A 373 -13.88 -5.39 -25.03
CA GLN A 373 -13.53 -3.98 -25.23
C GLN A 373 -12.03 -3.76 -25.44
N ARG A 374 -11.18 -4.55 -24.79
CA ARG A 374 -9.73 -4.54 -24.99
C ARG A 374 -9.33 -5.11 -26.35
N GLN A 375 -9.99 -6.16 -26.84
CA GLN A 375 -9.65 -6.73 -28.14
C GLN A 375 -9.94 -5.79 -29.32
N HIS A 376 -10.67 -4.68 -29.14
CA HIS A 376 -11.12 -3.83 -30.23
C HIS A 376 -10.93 -2.32 -29.97
N LEU A 377 -9.70 -1.81 -30.16
CA LEU A 377 -9.46 -0.37 -30.28
C LEU A 377 -10.02 0.13 -31.64
N PRO A 378 -10.86 1.20 -31.68
CA PRO A 378 -11.25 1.83 -32.93
C PRO A 378 -10.04 2.24 -33.77
N ILE A 379 -10.08 1.93 -35.08
CA ILE A 379 -8.97 2.12 -36.03
C ILE A 379 -8.44 3.55 -36.03
N ALA A 380 -9.30 4.56 -35.86
CA ALA A 380 -8.91 5.97 -35.81
C ALA A 380 -7.95 6.29 -34.65
N ILE A 381 -8.22 5.75 -33.45
CA ILE A 381 -7.36 5.92 -32.28
C ILE A 381 -6.02 5.20 -32.47
N ARG A 382 -6.00 4.08 -33.20
CA ARG A 382 -4.76 3.38 -33.52
C ARG A 382 -3.79 4.26 -34.31
N PHE A 383 -4.30 5.04 -35.25
CA PHE A 383 -3.50 5.98 -36.03
C PHE A 383 -3.09 7.21 -35.21
N ASP A 384 -3.98 7.75 -34.39
CA ASP A 384 -3.70 8.96 -33.60
C ASP A 384 -2.74 8.71 -32.44
N VAL A 385 -2.81 7.53 -31.79
CA VAL A 385 -1.88 7.14 -30.73
C VAL A 385 -0.49 6.85 -31.29
N LYS A 386 -0.43 6.15 -32.42
CA LYS A 386 0.82 5.90 -33.15
C LYS A 386 1.44 7.22 -33.61
N ARG A 387 0.64 8.14 -34.13
CA ARG A 387 1.07 9.48 -34.58
C ARG A 387 1.49 10.37 -33.41
N ALA A 388 0.74 10.40 -32.31
CA ALA A 388 1.06 11.19 -31.12
C ALA A 388 2.34 10.68 -30.44
N ALA A 389 2.52 9.37 -30.33
CA ALA A 389 3.72 8.79 -29.76
C ALA A 389 4.96 9.01 -30.63
N LEU A 390 4.85 8.88 -31.96
CA LEU A 390 5.91 9.24 -32.89
C LEU A 390 6.27 10.74 -32.81
N ASN A 391 5.27 11.61 -32.67
CA ASN A 391 5.48 13.05 -32.48
C ASN A 391 6.17 13.40 -31.14
N LEU A 392 6.05 12.53 -30.13
CA LEU A 392 6.71 12.66 -28.83
C LEU A 392 8.07 11.94 -28.75
N GLY A 393 8.55 11.37 -29.87
CA GLY A 393 9.83 10.65 -29.93
C GLY A 393 9.82 9.27 -29.26
N VAL A 394 8.63 8.72 -28.97
CA VAL A 394 8.48 7.38 -28.40
C VAL A 394 8.55 6.36 -29.54
N LEU A 395 9.39 5.34 -29.39
CA LEU A 395 9.54 4.29 -30.39
C LEU A 395 8.24 3.51 -30.56
N GLU A 396 7.87 3.20 -31.80
CA GLU A 396 6.65 2.45 -32.13
C GLU A 396 6.55 1.11 -31.38
N SER A 397 7.68 0.42 -31.21
CA SER A 397 7.75 -0.83 -30.43
C SER A 397 7.33 -0.67 -28.97
N GLN A 398 7.65 0.47 -28.35
CA GLN A 398 7.26 0.78 -26.96
C GLN A 398 5.76 1.08 -26.85
N VAL A 399 5.18 1.70 -27.88
CA VAL A 399 3.73 1.98 -27.95
C VAL A 399 2.95 0.68 -28.09
N VAL A 400 3.42 -0.21 -28.97
CA VAL A 400 2.84 -1.54 -29.17
C VAL A 400 2.95 -2.37 -27.89
N GLU A 401 4.10 -2.34 -27.20
CA GLU A 401 4.27 -3.00 -25.90
C GLU A 401 3.30 -2.45 -24.84
N LEU A 402 3.10 -1.12 -24.80
CA LEU A 402 2.20 -0.47 -23.86
C LEU A 402 0.74 -0.87 -24.14
N LEU A 403 0.31 -0.84 -25.41
CA LEU A 403 -1.02 -1.28 -25.83
C LEU A 403 -1.28 -2.77 -25.49
N HIS A 404 -0.29 -3.64 -25.73
CA HIS A 404 -0.38 -5.05 -25.36
C HIS A 404 -0.45 -5.27 -23.83
N ARG A 405 0.29 -4.48 -23.03
CA ARG A 405 0.22 -4.54 -21.56
C ARG A 405 -1.17 -4.19 -21.00
N PHE A 406 -1.94 -3.36 -21.71
CA PHE A 406 -3.33 -3.08 -21.37
C PHE A 406 -4.33 -4.08 -21.99
N GLY A 407 -3.83 -5.09 -22.71
CA GLY A 407 -4.62 -6.17 -23.31
C GLY A 407 -5.22 -5.85 -24.67
N PHE A 408 -4.76 -4.79 -25.36
CA PHE A 408 -5.26 -4.44 -26.69
C PHE A 408 -4.54 -5.23 -27.79
N GLU A 409 -5.29 -5.91 -28.67
CA GLU A 409 -4.76 -6.73 -29.78
C GLU A 409 -4.87 -6.05 -31.16
N GLU A 410 -4.03 -6.47 -32.11
CA GLU A 410 -4.11 -6.11 -33.53
C GLU A 410 -5.32 -6.72 -34.26
N VAL A 411 -6.44 -5.99 -34.30
CA VAL A 411 -7.59 -6.39 -35.13
C VAL A 411 -7.27 -6.28 -36.64
N PRO A 412 -7.55 -7.33 -37.45
CA PRO A 412 -7.38 -7.31 -38.90
C PRO A 412 -8.32 -6.32 -39.62
N ASN A 413 -7.89 -5.92 -40.82
CA ASN A 413 -8.36 -4.77 -41.63
C ASN A 413 -9.84 -4.73 -42.10
N ARG A 414 -10.79 -5.47 -41.51
CA ARG A 414 -12.20 -5.47 -41.97
C ARG A 414 -13.11 -4.58 -41.12
N ARG A 415 -13.78 -3.62 -41.78
CA ARG A 415 -14.82 -2.75 -41.19
C ARG A 415 -16.06 -3.56 -40.80
N HIS A 416 -16.43 -3.59 -39.52
CA HIS A 416 -17.70 -4.19 -39.07
C HIS A 416 -18.59 -3.21 -38.29
N GLN A 417 -19.90 -3.37 -38.47
CA GLN A 417 -21.02 -2.45 -38.16
C GLN A 417 -21.38 -2.30 -36.65
N TRP A 418 -20.56 -2.75 -35.71
CA TRP A 418 -20.99 -2.95 -34.31
C TRP A 418 -20.83 -1.75 -33.37
N MET A 419 -20.28 -0.61 -33.83
CA MET A 419 -20.23 0.67 -33.08
C MET A 419 -21.60 1.28 -32.71
N ARG A 420 -22.72 0.53 -32.87
CA ARG A 420 -24.08 1.02 -32.63
C ARG A 420 -24.85 0.29 -31.53
N ARG A 421 -24.27 -0.66 -30.80
CA ARG A 421 -24.98 -1.26 -29.65
C ARG A 421 -24.79 -0.38 -28.41
N ALA A 422 -25.81 0.42 -28.12
CA ALA A 422 -25.98 1.06 -26.84
C ALA A 422 -26.15 0.00 -25.73
N ILE A 423 -25.62 0.31 -24.55
CA ILE A 423 -25.87 -0.41 -23.29
C ILE A 423 -27.40 -0.57 -23.14
N PRO A 424 -27.95 -1.79 -22.93
CA PRO A 424 -29.38 -1.93 -22.70
C PRO A 424 -29.74 -1.15 -21.42
N ALA A 425 -30.53 -0.10 -21.59
CA ALA A 425 -30.92 0.81 -20.51
C ALA A 425 -31.98 0.22 -19.56
N ASN A 426 -32.47 -1.00 -19.79
CA ASN A 426 -33.48 -1.64 -18.97
C ASN A 426 -33.30 -3.16 -19.03
N LEU A 427 -33.08 -3.78 -17.88
CA LEU A 427 -33.52 -5.15 -17.60
C LEU A 427 -34.44 -5.01 -16.40
N GLY A 428 -35.73 -5.29 -16.62
CA GLY A 428 -36.83 -5.01 -15.71
C GLY A 428 -36.92 -5.92 -14.50
#